data_AF-A0A7C5A9C0-F1
#
_entry.id   AF-A0A7C5A9C0-F1
#
_cell.length_a   1.000
_cell.length_b   1.000
_cell.length_c   1.000
_cell.angle_alpha   90.00
_cell.angle_beta   90.00
_cell.angle_gamma   90.00
#
_symmetry.space_group_name_H-M   'P 1'
#
loop_
_entity.id
_entity.type
_entity.pdbx_description
1 polymer ?
#
loop_
_entity_poly.entity_id
_entity_poly.type
_entity_poly.pdbx_seq_one_letter_code
_entity_poly.pdbx_strand_id
1 'polypeptide(L)'
;MVEVTVRVCDICKERIAIGNCPICGKDVCKPDTQAFSIEMGLKWRGPAVELYRENICLDCAKKIESQSKDILLQLISRIQPEVRDILKDHIKKE
;
A
#
# COMPACT_ATOMS: atom_id res chain seq x y z
N MET A 1 -33.76 -8.00 -14.06
CA MET A 1 -32.86 -8.94 -13.35
C MET A 1 -31.53 -8.25 -13.18
N VAL A 2 -30.97 -8.20 -11.97
CA VAL A 2 -29.61 -7.71 -11.77
C VAL A 2 -28.68 -8.91 -11.99
N GLU A 3 -27.86 -8.88 -13.03
CA GLU A 3 -26.81 -9.89 -13.21
C GLU A 3 -25.72 -9.65 -12.14
N VAL A 4 -25.61 -10.60 -11.21
CA VAL A 4 -24.52 -10.57 -10.22
C VAL A 4 -23.37 -11.41 -10.78
N THR A 5 -22.40 -10.74 -11.40
CA THR A 5 -21.18 -11.39 -11.86
C THR A 5 -20.29 -11.69 -10.67
N VAL A 6 -20.25 -12.96 -10.25
CA VAL A 6 -19.37 -13.41 -9.17
C VAL A 6 -17.96 -13.61 -9.72
N ARG A 7 -16.98 -12.90 -9.15
CA ARG A 7 -15.58 -13.02 -9.53
C ARG A 7 -14.91 -14.13 -8.70
N VAL A 8 -14.11 -14.96 -9.37
CA VAL A 8 -13.38 -16.08 -8.73
C VAL A 8 -11.94 -15.65 -8.49
N CYS A 9 -11.35 -16.09 -7.36
CA CYS A 9 -9.97 -15.80 -7.01
C CYS A 9 -9.02 -16.25 -8.12
N ASP A 10 -8.15 -15.36 -8.57
CA ASP A 10 -7.15 -15.61 -9.59
C ASP A 10 -5.97 -16.48 -9.14
N ILE A 11 -5.87 -16.73 -7.83
CA ILE A 11 -4.77 -17.50 -7.24
C ILE A 11 -5.23 -18.95 -7.01
N CYS A 12 -6.13 -19.20 -6.06
CA CYS A 12 -6.60 -20.57 -5.82
C CYS A 12 -7.60 -21.10 -6.84
N LYS A 13 -8.25 -20.24 -7.66
CA LYS A 13 -9.27 -20.62 -8.66
C LYS A 13 -10.48 -21.40 -8.12
N GLU A 14 -10.62 -21.49 -6.81
CA GLU A 14 -11.69 -22.27 -6.13
C GLU A 14 -12.68 -21.38 -5.36
N ARG A 15 -12.24 -20.22 -4.87
CA ARG A 15 -13.03 -19.38 -3.94
C ARG A 15 -13.47 -18.08 -4.60
N ILE A 16 -14.58 -17.53 -4.12
CA ILE A 16 -15.07 -16.20 -4.53
C ILE A 16 -14.06 -15.13 -4.10
N ALA A 17 -13.74 -14.22 -5.03
CA ALA A 17 -12.89 -13.08 -4.75
C ALA A 17 -13.62 -12.05 -3.86
N ILE A 18 -12.90 -11.49 -2.90
CA ILE A 18 -13.41 -10.46 -1.97
C ILE A 18 -12.99 -9.05 -2.37
N GLY A 19 -12.05 -8.93 -3.30
CA GLY A 19 -11.50 -7.66 -3.78
C GLY A 19 -10.39 -7.92 -4.79
N ASN A 20 -9.78 -6.85 -5.27
CA ASN A 20 -8.64 -6.88 -6.18
C ASN A 20 -7.36 -6.45 -5.46
N CYS A 21 -6.22 -7.07 -5.82
CA CYS A 21 -4.93 -6.62 -5.34
C CYS A 21 -4.59 -5.26 -5.98
N PRO A 22 -4.37 -4.18 -5.22
CA PRO A 22 -4.11 -2.84 -5.77
C PRO A 22 -2.77 -2.74 -6.53
N ILE A 23 -1.87 -3.71 -6.33
CA ILE A 23 -0.55 -3.73 -6.96
C ILE A 23 -0.58 -4.37 -8.34
N CYS A 24 -1.32 -5.47 -8.51
CA CYS A 24 -1.30 -6.27 -9.75
C CYS A 24 -2.67 -6.48 -10.40
N GLY A 25 -3.75 -6.00 -9.78
CA GLY A 25 -5.11 -6.04 -10.32
C GLY A 25 -5.83 -7.39 -10.20
N LYS A 26 -5.16 -8.46 -9.77
CA LYS A 26 -5.78 -9.79 -9.62
C LYS A 26 -6.92 -9.79 -8.62
N ASP A 27 -7.99 -10.51 -8.94
CA ASP A 27 -9.08 -10.78 -8.01
C ASP A 27 -8.66 -11.84 -6.99
N VAL A 28 -8.87 -11.58 -5.70
CA VAL A 28 -8.27 -12.37 -4.63
C VAL A 28 -9.26 -12.68 -3.51
N CYS A 29 -9.20 -13.90 -2.99
CA CYS A 29 -9.99 -14.34 -1.84
C CYS A 29 -9.21 -14.14 -0.53
N LYS A 30 -9.93 -14.17 0.59
CA LYS A 30 -9.37 -13.90 1.93
C LYS A 30 -8.09 -14.70 2.26
N PRO A 31 -8.00 -16.02 2.01
CA PRO A 31 -6.77 -16.79 2.28
C PRO A 31 -5.57 -16.39 1.42
N ASP A 32 -5.78 -15.84 0.23
CA ASP A 32 -4.73 -15.47 -0.73
C ASP A 32 -4.35 -13.98 -0.63
N THR A 33 -4.78 -13.31 0.46
CA THR A 33 -4.51 -11.89 0.75
C THR A 33 -3.91 -11.70 2.13
N GLN A 34 -3.10 -10.65 2.29
CA GLN A 34 -2.68 -10.15 3.59
C GLN A 34 -2.80 -8.63 3.66
N ALA A 35 -2.99 -8.11 4.87
CA ALA A 35 -2.96 -6.68 5.11
C ALA A 35 -1.52 -6.17 4.95
N PHE A 36 -1.37 -5.04 4.27
CA PHE A 36 -0.12 -4.32 4.12
C PHE A 36 -0.35 -2.86 4.50
N SER A 37 0.45 -2.36 5.45
CA SER A 37 0.42 -0.96 5.86
C SER A 37 1.78 -0.30 5.75
N ILE A 38 1.78 1.00 5.44
CA ILE A 38 2.96 1.87 5.49
C ILE A 38 2.71 2.92 6.56
N GLU A 39 3.58 2.94 7.56
CA GLU A 39 3.57 3.94 8.62
C GLU A 39 4.80 4.83 8.51
N MET A 40 4.62 6.13 8.76
CA MET A 40 5.71 7.10 8.73
C MET A 40 5.76 7.86 10.06
N GLY A 41 6.87 7.72 10.77
CA GLY A 41 7.12 8.39 12.04
C GLY A 41 8.05 9.59 11.88
N LEU A 42 7.77 10.68 12.59
CA LEU A 42 8.66 11.82 12.71
C LEU A 42 9.66 11.58 13.85
N LYS A 43 10.97 11.67 13.55
CA LYS A 43 12.04 11.45 14.55
C LYS A 43 11.97 12.37 15.77
N TRP A 44 11.33 13.54 15.66
CA TRP A 44 11.22 14.53 16.73
C TRP A 44 9.87 14.40 17.45
N ARG A 45 9.72 13.39 18.32
CA ARG A 45 8.54 13.17 19.20
C ARG A 45 7.16 13.28 18.52
N GLY A 46 7.07 13.07 17.21
CA GLY A 46 5.81 13.17 16.48
C GLY A 46 5.07 11.84 16.46
N PRO A 47 3.74 11.87 16.25
CA PRO A 47 2.96 10.64 16.08
C PRO A 47 3.42 9.88 14.83
N ALA A 48 3.35 8.55 14.87
CA ALA A 48 3.37 7.75 13.65
C ALA A 48 2.04 7.96 12.91
N VAL A 49 2.12 8.23 11.61
CA VAL A 49 0.95 8.41 10.74
C VAL A 49 0.87 7.22 9.79
N GLU A 50 -0.26 6.51 9.77
CA GLU A 50 -0.56 5.49 8.76
C GLU A 50 -0.83 6.19 7.42
N LEU A 51 0.02 5.95 6.43
CA LEU A 51 -0.05 6.59 5.12
C LEU A 51 -0.82 5.74 4.10
N TYR A 52 -0.78 4.42 4.29
CA TYR A 52 -1.35 3.47 3.35
C TYR A 52 -1.74 2.20 4.09
N ARG A 53 -2.94 1.67 3.80
CA ARG A 53 -3.40 0.39 4.30
C ARG A 53 -4.31 -0.27 3.29
N GLU A 54 -3.90 -1.41 2.76
CA GLU A 54 -4.70 -2.18 1.81
C GLU A 54 -4.46 -3.69 1.98
N ASN A 55 -5.40 -4.50 1.49
CA ASN A 55 -5.17 -5.94 1.33
C ASN A 55 -4.50 -6.22 -0.01
N ILE A 56 -3.34 -6.87 0.03
CA ILE A 56 -2.58 -7.24 -1.16
C ILE A 56 -2.47 -8.76 -1.28
N CYS A 57 -2.24 -9.26 -2.49
CA CYS A 57 -2.03 -10.69 -2.68
C CYS A 57 -0.69 -11.15 -2.09
N LEU A 58 -0.63 -12.42 -1.66
CA LEU A 58 0.58 -12.99 -1.03
C LEU A 58 1.83 -12.92 -1.92
N ASP A 59 1.68 -13.00 -3.25
CA ASP A 59 2.81 -12.86 -4.18
C ASP A 59 3.37 -11.44 -4.19
N CYS A 60 2.50 -10.42 -4.20
CA CYS A 60 2.93 -9.02 -4.17
C CYS A 60 3.53 -8.67 -2.80
N ALA A 61 2.97 -9.21 -1.73
CA ALA A 61 3.56 -9.12 -0.40
C ALA A 61 5.01 -9.61 -0.36
N LYS A 62 5.26 -10.84 -0.83
CA LYS A 62 6.63 -11.40 -0.89
C LYS A 62 7.58 -10.57 -1.74
N LYS A 63 7.08 -10.02 -2.87
CA LYS A 63 7.87 -9.11 -3.72
C LYS A 63 8.22 -7.82 -2.98
N ILE A 64 7.25 -7.20 -2.31
CA ILE A 64 7.49 -5.98 -1.53
C ILE A 64 8.45 -6.26 -0.38
N GLU A 65 8.30 -7.37 0.35
CA GLU A 65 9.20 -7.74 1.44
C GLU A 65 10.64 -7.88 0.93
N SER A 66 10.85 -8.59 -0.19
CA SER A 66 12.17 -8.79 -0.79
C SER A 66 12.78 -7.53 -1.42
N GLN A 67 11.95 -6.58 -1.88
CA GLN A 67 12.38 -5.32 -2.50
C GLN A 67 12.19 -4.10 -1.60
N SER A 68 11.84 -4.31 -0.33
CA SER A 68 11.39 -3.27 0.59
C SER A 68 12.38 -2.11 0.70
N LYS A 69 13.67 -2.43 0.76
CA LYS A 69 14.75 -1.42 0.82
C LYS A 69 14.75 -0.50 -0.40
N ASP A 70 14.63 -1.04 -1.61
CA ASP A 70 14.67 -0.26 -2.84
C ASP A 70 13.39 0.57 -3.00
N ILE A 71 12.24 0.00 -2.65
CA ILE A 71 10.95 0.71 -2.65
C ILE A 71 11.00 1.89 -1.68
N LEU A 72 11.51 1.69 -0.46
CA LEU A 72 11.64 2.76 0.53
C LEU A 72 12.58 3.87 0.04
N LEU A 73 13.71 3.53 -0.58
CA LEU A 73 14.62 4.52 -1.16
C LEU A 73 13.96 5.34 -2.28
N GLN A 74 13.21 4.68 -3.16
CA GLN A 74 12.46 5.37 -4.21
C GLN A 74 11.39 6.30 -3.63
N LEU A 75 10.61 5.84 -2.65
CA LEU A 75 9.59 6.66 -1.98
C LEU A 75 10.20 7.89 -1.30
N ILE A 76 11.28 7.71 -0.53
CA ILE A 76 11.99 8.82 0.13
C ILE A 76 12.46 9.84 -0.92
N SER A 77 13.09 9.39 -2.01
CA SER A 77 13.59 10.30 -3.05
C SER A 77 12.49 11.16 -3.70
N ARG A 78 11.27 10.63 -3.79
CA ARG A 78 10.10 11.34 -4.34
C ARG A 78 9.47 12.28 -3.33
N ILE A 79 9.28 11.84 -2.09
CA ILE A 79 8.54 12.58 -1.05
C ILE A 79 9.39 13.65 -0.37
N GLN A 80 10.70 13.40 -0.20
CA GLN A 80 11.62 14.32 0.49
C GLN A 80 11.60 15.76 -0.05
N PRO A 81 11.60 16.04 -1.38
CA PRO A 81 11.51 17.40 -1.88
C PRO A 81 10.18 18.08 -1.50
N GLU A 82 9.04 17.39 -1.63
CA GLU A 82 7.72 17.94 -1.31
C GLU A 82 7.61 18.31 0.18
N VAL A 83 8.04 17.40 1.07
CA VAL A 83 8.05 17.64 2.52
C VAL A 83 8.94 18.84 2.86
N ARG A 84 10.12 18.94 2.24
CA ARG A 84 11.04 20.07 2.47
C ARG A 84 10.39 21.40 2.06
N ASP A 85 9.68 21.43 0.95
CA ASP A 85 9.09 22.65 0.44
C ASP A 85 7.89 23.10 1.30
N ILE A 86 7.06 22.15 1.76
CA ILE A 86 6.00 22.42 2.76
C ILE A 86 6.59 23.03 4.05
N LEU A 87 7.69 22.46 4.56
CA LEU A 87 8.33 22.97 5.77
C LEU A 87 8.88 24.39 5.57
N LYS A 88 9.51 24.66 4.42
CA LYS A 88 10.02 26.00 4.09
C LYS A 88 8.90 27.03 4.00
N ASP A 89 7.78 26.68 3.39
CA ASP A 89 6.63 27.57 3.24
C ASP A 89 5.98 27.88 4.59
N HIS A 90 6.02 26.95 5.55
CA HIS A 90 5.53 27.20 6.90
C HIS A 90 6.47 28.11 7.69
N ILE A 91 7.78 27.87 7.64
CA ILE A 91 8.78 28.68 8.35
C ILE A 91 8.81 30.13 7.83
N LYS A 92 8.59 30.36 6.52
CA LYS A 92 8.54 31.71 5.95
C LYS A 92 7.29 32.51 6.33
N LYS A 93 6.26 31.85 6.87
CA LYS A 93 4.99 32.48 7.26
C LYS A 93 4.97 32.91 8.73
N GLU A 94 5.99 32.54 9.50
CA GLU A 94 6.30 33.05 10.85
C GLU A 94 7.38 34.13 10.79
#